data_AF-A0A1Y2F0D1-F1
#
_entry.id   AF-A0A1Y2F0D1-F1
#
_cell.length_a   1.000
_cell.length_b   1.000
_cell.length_c   1.000
_cell.angle_alpha   90.00
_cell.angle_beta   90.00
_cell.angle_gamma   90.00
#
_symmetry.space_group_name_H-M   'P 1'
#
loop_
_entity.id
_entity.type
_entity.pdbx_description
1 polymer ?
#
loop_
_entity_poly.entity_id
_entity_poly.type
_entity_poly.pdbx_seq_one_letter_code
_entity_poly.pdbx_strand_id
1 'polypeptide(L)'
;MKNNAFDKKFNNQPSGAKKLPPVDDKGRLKTPNQTEDVLNSILPPREWDENGQYWIQRVSSSPATRLDVINLQEQLDHMLQKRQARETGICPVRRELYSQCFDELIRQVTINCQERGLLLLRVRDEIRMSIAAYQTLYESSVAFGMRKALQEEQGKTDMEIKIKELEEEKALLEQQVTELKAKCEMIEKHEAEQRAMEERKHAEEIAFLKKTNVQLKTQLEGILSPQKKS
;
A
#
# COMPACT_ATOMS: atom_id res chain seq x y z
N MET A 1 84.61 1.26 -20.45
CA MET A 1 84.53 1.53 -19.00
C MET A 1 83.15 1.12 -18.51
N LYS A 2 83.12 0.19 -17.53
CA LYS A 2 82.16 0.02 -16.42
C LYS A 2 80.64 0.11 -16.73
N ASN A 3 79.74 -0.74 -16.26
CA ASN A 3 79.71 -2.07 -15.64
C ASN A 3 78.20 -2.36 -15.58
N ASN A 4 77.72 -3.39 -16.29
CA ASN A 4 76.36 -3.90 -16.14
C ASN A 4 76.28 -4.70 -14.84
N ALA A 5 75.42 -4.29 -13.91
CA ALA A 5 75.09 -5.08 -12.74
C ALA A 5 73.63 -4.81 -12.37
N PHE A 6 72.72 -5.71 -12.74
CA PHE A 6 71.58 -6.13 -11.91
C PHE A 6 70.89 -7.31 -12.59
N ASP A 7 71.59 -8.44 -12.65
CA ASP A 7 71.00 -9.75 -12.92
C ASP A 7 71.17 -10.59 -11.65
N LYS A 8 70.15 -10.60 -10.80
CA LYS A 8 70.02 -11.58 -9.72
C LYS A 8 68.87 -12.52 -10.04
N LYS A 9 69.25 -13.64 -10.65
CA LYS A 9 68.45 -14.87 -10.75
C LYS A 9 68.05 -15.31 -9.34
N PHE A 10 66.76 -15.28 -9.02
CA PHE A 10 66.19 -16.09 -7.95
C PHE A 10 65.59 -17.34 -8.58
N ASN A 11 66.42 -18.36 -8.72
CA ASN A 11 65.99 -19.72 -8.98
C ASN A 11 65.73 -20.37 -7.61
N ASN A 12 64.48 -20.36 -7.15
CA ASN A 12 64.03 -21.19 -6.02
C ASN A 12 62.79 -21.98 -6.48
N GLN A 13 63.05 -23.16 -7.06
CA GLN A 13 62.07 -24.22 -7.07
C GLN A 13 61.97 -24.78 -5.63
N PRO A 14 60.78 -24.84 -5.01
CA PRO A 14 60.58 -25.77 -3.92
C PRO A 14 60.34 -27.15 -4.53
N SER A 15 61.34 -28.00 -4.39
CA SER A 15 61.28 -29.42 -4.58
C SER A 15 60.25 -30.05 -3.63
N GLY A 16 59.45 -30.97 -4.15
CA GLY A 16 58.63 -31.88 -3.36
C GLY A 16 57.14 -31.55 -3.39
N ALA A 17 56.45 -32.00 -4.44
CA ALA A 17 55.02 -32.27 -4.36
C ALA A 17 54.79 -33.40 -3.34
N LYS A 18 54.64 -33.05 -2.07
CA LYS A 18 54.08 -33.97 -1.07
C LYS A 18 52.61 -34.14 -1.44
N LYS A 19 52.28 -35.28 -2.06
CA LYS A 19 50.90 -35.76 -2.12
C LYS A 19 50.37 -35.74 -0.68
N LEU A 20 49.34 -34.96 -0.43
CA LEU A 20 48.57 -35.04 0.80
C LEU A 20 48.10 -36.49 0.94
N PRO A 21 48.22 -37.11 2.13
CA PRO A 21 47.73 -38.46 2.34
C PRO A 21 46.22 -38.50 2.06
N PRO A 22 45.68 -39.63 1.56
CA PRO A 22 44.23 -39.81 1.48
C PRO A 22 43.64 -39.58 2.87
N VAL A 23 42.60 -38.74 2.96
CA VAL A 23 41.80 -38.65 4.18
C VAL A 23 40.95 -39.93 4.23
N ASP A 24 41.55 -41.02 4.67
CA ASP A 24 40.81 -42.22 5.03
C ASP A 24 40.07 -41.93 6.34
N ASP A 25 38.79 -41.57 6.22
CA ASP A 25 37.83 -41.28 7.29
C ASP A 25 37.49 -42.51 8.17
N LYS A 26 38.29 -43.58 8.08
CA LYS A 26 37.99 -44.89 8.69
C LYS A 26 38.59 -45.10 10.09
N GLY A 27 39.16 -44.06 10.71
CA GLY A 27 39.94 -44.22 11.94
C GLY A 27 39.76 -43.19 13.05
N ARG A 28 38.97 -42.12 12.85
CA ARG A 28 38.67 -41.21 13.98
C ARG A 28 37.54 -41.84 14.80
N LEU A 29 37.86 -42.41 15.96
CA LEU A 29 36.85 -42.72 16.97
C LEU A 29 36.12 -41.41 17.28
N LYS A 30 34.91 -41.24 16.74
CA LYS A 30 33.98 -40.19 17.18
C LYS A 30 33.73 -40.47 18.66
N THR A 31 34.26 -39.62 19.53
CA THR A 31 33.90 -39.69 20.95
C THR A 31 32.39 -39.42 21.04
N PRO A 32 31.62 -40.21 21.81
CA PRO A 32 30.16 -40.04 21.94
C PRO A 32 29.78 -38.58 22.24
N ASN A 33 30.58 -37.94 23.09
CA ASN A 33 30.42 -36.54 23.50
C ASN A 33 30.44 -35.56 22.30
N GLN A 34 31.30 -35.74 21.31
CA GLN A 34 31.38 -34.81 20.16
C GLN A 34 30.11 -34.84 19.30
N THR A 35 29.46 -36.01 19.17
CA THR A 35 28.22 -36.11 18.39
C THR A 35 27.05 -35.54 19.18
N GLU A 36 27.00 -35.78 20.48
CA GLU A 36 25.98 -35.22 21.38
C GLU A 36 26.06 -33.69 21.46
N ASP A 37 27.27 -33.12 21.52
CA ASP A 37 27.46 -31.67 21.55
C ASP A 37 26.95 -31.01 20.26
N VAL A 38 27.25 -31.61 19.10
CA VAL A 38 26.74 -31.14 17.80
C VAL A 38 25.23 -31.28 17.72
N LEU A 39 24.67 -32.41 18.15
CA LEU A 39 23.22 -32.64 18.15
C LEU A 39 22.47 -31.63 19.03
N ASN A 40 22.98 -31.35 20.23
CA ASN A 40 22.38 -30.36 21.14
C ASN A 40 22.54 -28.92 20.62
N SER A 41 23.51 -28.64 19.76
CA SER A 41 23.67 -27.35 19.07
C SER A 41 22.66 -27.17 17.93
N ILE A 42 22.42 -28.23 17.15
CA ILE A 42 21.50 -28.21 16.00
C ILE A 42 20.02 -28.27 16.43
N LEU A 43 19.75 -29.07 17.46
CA LEU A 43 18.43 -29.31 18.04
C LEU A 43 18.55 -29.11 19.56
N PRO A 44 18.23 -27.90 20.06
CA PRO A 44 18.40 -27.60 21.48
C PRO A 44 17.55 -28.53 22.36
N PRO A 45 18.08 -28.97 23.51
CA PRO A 45 17.31 -29.74 24.49
C PRO A 45 16.03 -29.02 24.90
N ARG A 46 15.00 -29.80 25.22
CA ARG A 46 13.77 -29.26 25.81
C ARG A 46 13.93 -29.21 27.31
N GLU A 47 13.56 -28.09 27.91
CA GLU A 47 13.69 -27.84 29.33
C GLU A 47 12.33 -27.44 29.89
N TRP A 48 11.93 -28.04 31.00
CA TRP A 48 10.67 -27.69 31.68
C TRP A 48 10.75 -27.97 33.18
N ASP A 49 9.99 -27.20 33.96
CA ASP A 49 9.79 -27.42 35.38
C ASP A 49 8.50 -28.20 35.62
N GLU A 50 8.57 -29.29 36.37
CA GLU A 50 7.40 -30.08 36.76
C GLU A 50 7.51 -30.48 38.23
N ASN A 51 6.52 -30.09 39.04
CA ASN A 51 6.45 -30.37 40.48
C ASN A 51 7.68 -29.91 41.28
N GLY A 52 8.28 -28.78 40.92
CA GLY A 52 9.47 -28.23 41.58
C GLY A 52 10.78 -28.93 41.20
N GLN A 53 10.74 -29.82 40.21
CA GLN A 53 11.91 -30.47 39.64
C GLN A 53 12.12 -30.00 38.19
N TYR A 54 13.35 -29.62 37.89
CA TYR A 54 13.75 -29.18 36.56
C TYR A 54 14.21 -30.37 35.71
N TRP A 55 13.60 -30.51 34.53
CA TRP A 55 13.83 -31.61 33.59
C TRP A 55 14.50 -31.11 32.31
N ILE A 56 15.47 -31.88 31.81
CA ILE A 56 16.12 -31.64 30.52
C ILE A 56 15.99 -32.90 29.66
N GLN A 57 15.32 -32.77 28.51
CA GLN A 57 15.25 -33.81 27.48
C GLN A 57 16.30 -33.52 26.40
N ARG A 58 17.34 -34.35 26.36
CA ARG A 58 18.39 -34.32 25.34
C ARG A 58 18.00 -35.07 24.07
N VAL A 59 18.68 -34.74 22.99
CA VAL A 59 18.52 -35.40 21.69
C VAL A 59 19.20 -36.77 21.72
N SER A 60 18.51 -37.80 21.23
CA SER A 60 19.09 -39.14 21.14
C SER A 60 20.27 -39.17 20.17
N SER A 61 21.41 -39.70 20.61
CA SER A 61 22.60 -39.98 19.80
C SER A 61 22.55 -41.35 19.10
N SER A 62 21.48 -42.14 19.31
CA SER A 62 21.33 -43.46 18.70
C SER A 62 21.14 -43.36 17.19
N PRO A 63 21.94 -44.09 16.38
CA PRO A 63 21.72 -44.24 14.95
C PRO A 63 20.33 -44.83 14.65
N ALA A 64 19.72 -44.40 13.55
CA ALA A 64 18.44 -44.92 13.10
C ALA A 64 18.61 -46.14 12.19
N THR A 65 17.73 -47.12 12.34
CA THR A 65 17.61 -48.29 11.46
C THR A 65 16.63 -48.01 10.33
N ARG A 66 16.60 -48.89 9.31
CA ARG A 66 15.58 -48.82 8.25
C ARG A 66 14.16 -48.93 8.79
N LEU A 67 13.96 -49.73 9.84
CA LEU A 67 12.65 -49.89 10.47
C LEU A 67 12.20 -48.60 11.16
N ASP A 68 13.12 -47.88 11.82
CA ASP A 68 12.81 -46.59 12.46
C ASP A 68 12.35 -45.53 11.45
N VAL A 69 12.95 -45.52 10.25
CA VAL A 69 12.55 -44.60 9.17
C VAL A 69 11.15 -44.93 8.64
N ILE A 70 10.81 -46.22 8.51
CA ILE A 70 9.46 -46.66 8.10
C ILE A 70 8.44 -46.24 9.16
N ASN A 71 8.74 -46.50 10.44
CA ASN A 71 7.87 -46.12 11.55
C ASN A 71 7.67 -44.60 11.62
N LEU A 72 8.71 -43.81 11.37
CA LEU A 72 8.61 -42.34 11.32
C LEU A 72 7.66 -41.87 10.21
N GLN A 73 7.74 -42.48 9.03
CA GLN A 73 6.84 -42.18 7.92
C GLN A 73 5.39 -42.52 8.27
N GLU A 74 5.13 -43.73 8.77
CA GLU A 74 3.79 -44.16 9.16
C GLU A 74 3.19 -43.27 10.27
N GLN A 75 4.01 -42.86 11.24
CA GLN A 75 3.60 -41.93 12.29
C GLN A 75 3.25 -40.55 11.72
N LEU A 76 4.03 -40.03 10.77
CA LEU A 76 3.74 -38.76 10.11
C LEU A 76 2.41 -38.84 9.35
N ASP A 77 2.22 -39.88 8.55
CA ASP A 77 1.00 -40.09 7.76
C ASP A 77 -0.24 -40.23 8.67
N HIS A 78 -0.13 -41.02 9.72
CA HIS A 78 -1.18 -41.16 10.73
C HIS A 78 -1.50 -39.82 11.41
N MET A 79 -0.49 -39.02 11.76
CA MET A 79 -0.69 -37.71 12.40
C MET A 79 -1.29 -36.67 11.46
N LEU A 80 -0.90 -36.69 10.17
CA LEU A 80 -1.50 -35.85 9.14
C LEU A 80 -2.99 -36.16 8.98
N GLN A 81 -3.35 -37.44 8.93
CA GLN A 81 -4.74 -37.89 8.83
C GLN A 81 -5.54 -37.57 10.11
N LYS A 82 -5.00 -37.92 11.28
CA LYS A 82 -5.65 -37.71 12.58
C LYS A 82 -5.92 -36.24 12.86
N ARG A 83 -4.98 -35.36 12.52
CA ARG A 83 -5.14 -33.90 12.67
C ARG A 83 -5.81 -33.23 11.46
N GLN A 84 -6.29 -34.02 10.49
CA GLN A 84 -6.98 -33.55 9.28
C GLN A 84 -6.21 -32.42 8.57
N ALA A 85 -4.91 -32.61 8.40
CA ALA A 85 -4.10 -31.69 7.62
C ALA A 85 -4.65 -31.64 6.19
N ARG A 86 -4.83 -30.42 5.65
CA ARG A 86 -5.21 -30.25 4.23
C ARG A 86 -4.15 -30.93 3.36
N GLU A 87 -4.44 -31.27 2.11
CA GLU A 87 -3.44 -31.76 1.15
C GLU A 87 -2.85 -30.64 0.28
N THR A 88 -3.67 -29.65 -0.07
CA THR A 88 -3.28 -28.50 -0.90
C THR A 88 -3.36 -27.19 -0.10
N GLY A 89 -2.71 -26.15 -0.62
CA GLY A 89 -2.68 -24.82 0.01
C GLY A 89 -1.92 -24.75 1.35
N ILE A 90 -2.00 -23.59 1.99
CA ILE A 90 -1.33 -23.31 3.26
C ILE A 90 -2.04 -24.04 4.40
N CYS A 91 -1.30 -24.85 5.16
CA CYS A 91 -1.81 -25.61 6.30
C CYS A 91 -0.83 -25.56 7.49
N PRO A 92 -1.20 -24.94 8.62
CA PRO A 92 -0.33 -24.85 9.80
C PRO A 92 0.02 -26.20 10.40
N VAL A 93 -0.97 -27.10 10.52
CA VAL A 93 -0.78 -28.47 11.03
C VAL A 93 0.23 -29.23 10.20
N ARG A 94 0.10 -29.16 8.87
CA ARG A 94 1.03 -29.82 7.95
C ARG A 94 2.44 -29.26 8.08
N ARG A 95 2.56 -27.93 8.14
CA ARG A 95 3.85 -27.23 8.32
C ARG A 95 4.53 -27.63 9.63
N GLU A 96 3.77 -27.71 10.72
CA GLU A 96 4.28 -28.14 12.03
C GLU A 96 4.80 -29.57 11.98
N LEU A 97 4.00 -30.51 11.46
CA LEU A 97 4.37 -31.93 11.39
C LEU A 97 5.58 -32.16 10.47
N TYR A 98 5.65 -31.49 9.30
CA TYR A 98 6.84 -31.56 8.44
C TYR A 98 8.06 -30.93 9.09
N SER A 99 7.92 -29.84 9.85
CA SER A 99 9.06 -29.25 10.57
C SER A 99 9.62 -30.23 11.60
N GLN A 100 8.75 -30.89 12.37
CA GLN A 100 9.18 -31.90 13.35
C GLN A 100 9.85 -33.11 12.67
N CYS A 101 9.26 -33.61 11.57
CA CYS A 101 9.86 -34.69 10.79
C CYS A 101 11.22 -34.29 10.21
N PHE A 102 11.35 -33.06 9.69
CA PHE A 102 12.61 -32.58 9.13
C PHE A 102 13.70 -32.40 10.20
N ASP A 103 13.33 -31.97 11.41
CA ASP A 103 14.24 -31.93 12.55
C ASP A 103 14.74 -33.34 12.93
N GLU A 104 13.86 -34.36 12.91
CA GLU A 104 14.27 -35.76 13.10
C GLU A 104 15.18 -36.28 11.97
N LEU A 105 14.90 -35.91 10.72
CA LEU A 105 15.80 -36.24 9.59
C LEU A 105 17.18 -35.58 9.76
N ILE A 106 17.24 -34.33 10.20
CA ILE A 106 18.49 -33.64 10.51
C ILE A 106 19.24 -34.38 11.61
N ARG A 107 18.56 -34.82 12.68
CA ARG A 107 19.17 -35.65 13.75
C ARG A 107 19.81 -36.92 13.17
N GLN A 108 19.05 -37.71 12.41
CA GLN A 108 19.51 -38.97 11.82
C GLN A 108 20.69 -38.76 10.86
N VAL A 109 20.61 -37.76 9.98
CA VAL A 109 21.68 -37.44 9.04
C VAL A 109 22.94 -36.96 9.76
N THR A 110 22.81 -36.16 10.83
CA THR A 110 23.93 -35.67 11.63
C THR A 110 24.70 -36.82 12.29
N ILE A 111 23.98 -37.82 12.83
CA ILE A 111 24.60 -39.01 13.43
C ILE A 111 25.42 -39.77 12.41
N ASN A 112 24.90 -39.92 11.18
CA ASN A 112 25.61 -40.55 10.09
C ASN A 112 26.84 -39.71 9.65
N CYS A 113 26.62 -38.44 9.34
CA CYS A 113 27.63 -37.49 8.88
C CYS A 113 27.26 -36.06 9.32
N GLN A 114 28.08 -35.50 10.20
CA GLN A 114 27.81 -34.23 10.88
C GLN A 114 27.75 -33.07 9.89
N GLU A 115 28.64 -33.06 8.89
CA GLU A 115 28.73 -32.02 7.87
C GLU A 115 27.46 -31.94 7.03
N ARG A 116 26.87 -33.10 6.70
CA ARG A 116 25.59 -33.17 5.98
C ARG A 116 24.43 -32.66 6.85
N GLY A 117 24.43 -33.01 8.14
CA GLY A 117 23.46 -32.50 9.11
C GLY A 117 23.50 -30.97 9.23
N LEU A 118 24.70 -30.41 9.36
CA LEU A 118 24.93 -28.97 9.42
C LEU A 118 24.51 -28.25 8.12
N LEU A 119 24.71 -28.89 6.97
CA LEU A 119 24.22 -28.34 5.70
C LEU A 119 22.69 -28.29 5.65
N LEU A 120 22.01 -29.37 6.05
CA LEU A 120 20.55 -29.41 6.11
C LEU A 120 19.98 -28.39 7.09
N LEU A 121 20.64 -28.19 8.23
CA LEU A 121 20.31 -27.13 9.19
C LEU A 121 20.31 -25.75 8.52
N ARG A 122 21.36 -25.40 7.78
CA ARG A 122 21.45 -24.11 7.08
C ARG A 122 20.34 -23.94 6.04
N VAL A 123 20.06 -24.99 5.27
CA VAL A 123 18.96 -24.98 4.28
C VAL A 123 17.61 -24.78 4.96
N ARG A 124 17.37 -25.44 6.10
CA ARG A 124 16.16 -25.25 6.91
C ARG A 124 15.98 -23.80 7.33
N ASP A 125 17.04 -23.21 7.88
CA ASP A 125 16.99 -21.86 8.44
C ASP A 125 16.83 -20.80 7.33
N GLU A 126 17.46 -20.99 6.18
CA GLU A 126 17.27 -20.16 4.98
C GLU A 126 15.81 -20.20 4.48
N ILE A 127 15.20 -21.39 4.40
CA ILE A 127 13.80 -21.54 4.01
C ILE A 127 12.87 -20.86 5.03
N ARG A 128 13.15 -21.01 6.33
CA ARG A 128 12.38 -20.34 7.39
C ARG A 128 12.45 -18.82 7.26
N MET A 129 13.65 -18.27 7.03
CA MET A 129 13.84 -16.83 6.79
C MET A 129 13.11 -16.35 5.55
N SER A 130 13.20 -17.11 4.44
CA SER A 130 12.49 -16.79 3.19
C SER A 130 10.97 -16.77 3.39
N ILE A 131 10.41 -17.77 4.07
CA ILE A 131 8.97 -17.82 4.36
C ILE A 131 8.55 -16.63 5.24
N ALA A 132 9.33 -16.29 6.26
CA ALA A 132 9.03 -15.14 7.13
C ALA A 132 9.03 -13.82 6.34
N ALA A 133 10.00 -13.63 5.43
CA ALA A 133 10.04 -12.46 4.56
C ALA A 133 8.80 -12.37 3.65
N TYR A 134 8.38 -13.49 3.05
CA TYR A 134 7.15 -13.54 2.25
C TYR A 134 5.89 -13.27 3.09
N GLN A 135 5.84 -13.74 4.34
CA GLN A 135 4.72 -13.45 5.24
C GLN A 135 4.63 -11.94 5.53
N THR A 136 5.74 -11.31 5.91
CA THR A 136 5.80 -9.86 6.15
C THR A 136 5.39 -9.05 4.91
N LEU A 137 5.86 -9.46 3.73
CA LEU A 137 5.48 -8.80 2.47
C LEU A 137 3.98 -8.97 2.17
N TYR A 138 3.44 -10.16 2.40
CA TYR A 138 2.02 -10.43 2.22
C TYR A 138 1.16 -9.59 3.18
N GLU A 139 1.49 -9.58 4.47
CA GLU A 139 0.81 -8.75 5.48
C GLU A 139 0.86 -7.26 5.12
N SER A 140 2.02 -6.79 4.65
CA SER A 140 2.19 -5.40 4.20
C SER A 140 1.34 -5.07 2.97
N SER A 141 1.25 -5.99 2.01
CA SER A 141 0.45 -5.78 0.78
C SER A 141 -1.05 -5.78 1.07
N VAL A 142 -1.54 -6.67 1.94
CA VAL A 142 -2.93 -6.68 2.41
C VAL A 142 -3.25 -5.38 3.15
N ALA A 143 -2.38 -4.95 4.07
CA ALA A 143 -2.57 -3.70 4.80
C ALA A 143 -2.55 -2.46 3.88
N PHE A 144 -1.73 -2.45 2.82
CA PHE A 144 -1.77 -1.41 1.80
C PHE A 144 -3.10 -1.40 1.05
N GLY A 145 -3.58 -2.56 0.59
CA GLY A 145 -4.86 -2.68 -0.11
C GLY A 145 -6.04 -2.20 0.72
N MET A 146 -6.10 -2.59 2.00
CA MET A 146 -7.14 -2.13 2.92
C MET A 146 -7.12 -0.60 3.13
N ARG A 147 -5.93 -0.02 3.34
CA ARG A 147 -5.80 1.45 3.48
C ARG A 147 -6.23 2.18 2.22
N LYS A 148 -5.90 1.65 1.04
CA LYS A 148 -6.26 2.28 -0.22
C LYS A 148 -7.76 2.23 -0.46
N ALA A 149 -8.40 1.09 -0.21
CA ALA A 149 -9.85 0.96 -0.29
C ALA A 149 -10.58 1.93 0.67
N LEU A 150 -10.10 2.04 1.91
CA LEU A 150 -10.66 2.98 2.88
C LEU A 150 -10.50 4.44 2.44
N GLN A 151 -9.32 4.80 1.90
CA GLN A 151 -9.06 6.15 1.38
C GLN A 151 -9.99 6.50 0.21
N GLU A 152 -10.26 5.54 -0.68
CA GLU A 152 -11.16 5.73 -1.81
C GLU A 152 -12.61 5.93 -1.37
N GLU A 153 -13.08 5.14 -0.40
CA GLU A 153 -14.42 5.32 0.18
C GLU A 153 -14.56 6.70 0.85
N GLN A 154 -13.57 7.12 1.64
CA GLN A 154 -13.59 8.44 2.27
C GLN A 154 -13.55 9.58 1.24
N GLY A 155 -12.71 9.46 0.22
CA GLY A 155 -12.65 10.44 -0.87
C GLY A 155 -13.97 10.55 -1.64
N LYS A 156 -14.68 9.43 -1.82
CA LYS A 156 -16.01 9.41 -2.43
C LYS A 156 -17.03 10.14 -1.54
N THR A 157 -17.06 9.87 -0.24
CA THR A 157 -18.00 10.55 0.67
C THR A 157 -17.76 12.05 0.71
N ASP A 158 -16.51 12.50 0.72
CA ASP A 158 -16.16 13.93 0.72
C ASP A 158 -16.64 14.61 -0.58
N MET A 159 -16.48 13.93 -1.72
CA MET A 159 -16.97 14.43 -3.01
C MET A 159 -18.50 14.48 -3.07
N GLU A 160 -19.20 13.48 -2.53
CA GLU A 160 -20.67 13.48 -2.46
C GLU A 160 -21.20 14.63 -1.60
N ILE A 161 -20.55 14.94 -0.48
CA ILE A 161 -20.87 16.11 0.35
C ILE A 161 -20.66 17.38 -0.48
N LYS A 162 -19.52 17.50 -1.18
CA LYS A 162 -19.22 18.70 -1.96
C LYS A 162 -20.19 18.92 -3.12
N ILE A 163 -20.62 17.85 -3.78
CA ILE A 163 -21.64 17.91 -4.83
C ILE A 163 -22.93 18.49 -4.27
N LYS A 164 -23.41 17.98 -3.13
CA LYS A 164 -24.64 18.48 -2.50
C LYS A 164 -24.55 19.96 -2.14
N GLU A 165 -23.45 20.39 -1.52
CA GLU A 165 -23.22 21.80 -1.19
C GLU A 165 -23.28 22.69 -2.44
N LEU A 166 -22.62 22.27 -3.53
CA LEU A 166 -22.58 23.04 -4.78
C LEU A 166 -23.93 23.03 -5.51
N GLU A 167 -24.70 21.95 -5.43
CA GLU A 167 -26.06 21.87 -5.97
C GLU A 167 -27.01 22.82 -5.23
N GLU A 168 -26.92 22.88 -3.90
CA GLU A 168 -27.69 23.82 -3.07
C GLU A 168 -27.31 25.28 -3.37
N GLU A 169 -26.00 25.58 -3.44
CA GLU A 169 -25.52 26.93 -3.78
C GLU A 169 -25.96 27.36 -5.19
N LYS A 170 -25.87 26.46 -6.17
CA LYS A 170 -26.33 26.71 -7.54
C LYS A 170 -27.83 27.03 -7.56
N ALA A 171 -28.66 26.24 -6.88
CA ALA A 171 -30.10 26.46 -6.83
C ALA A 171 -30.44 27.83 -6.21
N LEU A 172 -29.74 28.22 -5.15
CA LEU A 172 -29.91 29.50 -4.48
C LEU A 172 -29.49 30.68 -5.38
N LEU A 173 -28.36 30.56 -6.08
CA LEU A 173 -27.90 31.56 -7.04
C LEU A 173 -28.86 31.69 -8.23
N GLU A 174 -29.37 30.57 -8.76
CA GLU A 174 -30.37 30.58 -9.82
C GLU A 174 -31.65 31.31 -9.37
N GLN A 175 -32.12 31.06 -8.15
CA GLN A 175 -33.25 31.78 -7.58
C GLN A 175 -32.97 33.29 -7.48
N GLN A 176 -31.81 33.69 -6.95
CA GLN A 176 -31.42 35.10 -6.87
C GLN A 176 -31.37 35.77 -8.24
N VAL A 177 -30.84 35.09 -9.25
CA VAL A 177 -30.80 35.60 -10.64
C VAL A 177 -32.22 35.80 -11.16
N THR A 178 -33.14 34.87 -10.92
CA THR A 178 -34.54 35.03 -11.36
C THR A 178 -35.23 36.19 -10.66
N GLU A 179 -35.02 36.36 -9.35
CA GLU A 179 -35.60 37.45 -8.57
C GLU A 179 -35.08 38.82 -9.04
N LEU A 180 -33.77 38.94 -9.25
CA LEU A 180 -33.14 40.18 -9.73
C LEU A 180 -33.59 40.53 -11.14
N LYS A 181 -33.70 39.54 -12.04
CA LYS A 181 -34.24 39.76 -13.39
C LYS A 181 -35.67 40.29 -13.34
N ALA A 182 -36.54 39.68 -12.54
CA ALA A 182 -37.91 40.15 -12.36
C ALA A 182 -37.97 41.58 -11.80
N LYS A 183 -37.09 41.92 -10.84
CA LYS A 183 -36.97 43.29 -10.32
C LYS A 183 -36.54 44.29 -11.40
N CYS A 184 -35.54 43.95 -12.21
CA CYS A 184 -35.09 44.80 -13.31
C CYS A 184 -36.21 45.04 -14.33
N GLU A 185 -36.90 43.97 -14.77
CA GLU A 185 -38.02 44.08 -15.71
C GLU A 185 -39.15 44.97 -15.18
N MET A 186 -39.47 44.86 -13.89
CA MET A 186 -40.47 45.71 -13.23
C MET A 186 -40.05 47.19 -13.21
N ILE A 187 -38.79 47.48 -12.89
CA ILE A 187 -38.26 48.85 -12.87
C ILE A 187 -38.23 49.43 -14.30
N GLU A 188 -37.74 48.67 -15.27
CA GLU A 188 -37.69 49.10 -16.68
C GLU A 188 -39.07 49.44 -17.21
N LYS A 189 -40.07 48.61 -16.92
CA LYS A 189 -41.46 48.87 -17.32
C LYS A 189 -42.02 50.12 -16.65
N HIS A 190 -41.78 50.29 -15.35
CA HIS A 190 -42.25 51.46 -14.61
C HIS A 190 -41.65 52.77 -15.13
N GLU A 191 -40.34 52.78 -15.36
CA GLU A 191 -39.60 53.92 -15.93
C GLU A 191 -40.05 54.24 -17.36
N ALA A 192 -40.30 53.21 -18.18
CA ALA A 192 -40.83 53.41 -19.53
C ALA A 192 -42.24 54.01 -19.53
N GLU A 193 -43.11 53.55 -18.63
CA GLU A 193 -44.47 54.10 -18.45
C GLU A 193 -44.44 55.55 -17.94
N GLN A 194 -43.58 55.87 -16.97
CA GLN A 194 -43.38 57.24 -16.50
C GLN A 194 -42.89 58.16 -17.62
N ARG A 195 -41.84 57.75 -18.34
CA ARG A 195 -41.28 58.54 -19.46
C ARG A 195 -42.33 58.79 -20.55
N ALA A 196 -43.11 57.78 -20.91
CA ALA A 196 -44.19 57.94 -21.88
C ALA A 196 -45.31 58.90 -21.39
N MET A 197 -45.63 58.87 -20.09
CA MET A 197 -46.59 59.81 -19.50
C MET A 197 -46.06 61.25 -19.53
N GLU A 198 -44.80 61.46 -19.16
CA GLU A 198 -44.16 62.78 -19.17
C GLU A 198 -44.04 63.34 -20.59
N GLU A 199 -43.61 62.53 -21.57
CA GLU A 199 -43.56 62.91 -22.98
C GLU A 199 -44.95 63.32 -23.49
N ARG A 200 -46.00 62.58 -23.10
CA ARG A 200 -47.37 62.92 -23.47
C ARG A 200 -47.83 64.24 -22.87
N LYS A 201 -47.62 64.45 -21.56
CA LYS A 201 -47.94 65.72 -20.89
C LYS A 201 -47.22 66.89 -21.53
N HIS A 202 -45.93 66.72 -21.81
CA HIS A 202 -45.13 67.78 -22.41
C HIS A 202 -45.57 68.07 -23.86
N ALA A 203 -45.93 67.05 -24.64
CA ALA A 203 -46.51 67.23 -25.97
C ALA A 203 -47.85 67.99 -25.93
N GLU A 204 -48.72 67.67 -24.97
CA GLU A 204 -49.98 68.37 -24.73
C GLU A 204 -49.76 69.85 -24.33
N GLU A 205 -48.79 70.14 -23.45
CA GLU A 205 -48.38 71.51 -23.09
C GLU A 205 -47.84 72.30 -24.27
N ILE A 206 -46.93 71.71 -25.07
CA ILE A 206 -46.39 72.35 -26.27
C ILE A 206 -47.51 72.66 -27.27
N ALA A 207 -48.45 71.74 -27.47
CA ALA A 207 -49.59 71.94 -28.35
C ALA A 207 -50.49 73.08 -27.86
N PHE A 208 -50.77 73.13 -26.56
CA PHE A 208 -51.53 74.22 -25.94
C PHE A 208 -50.82 75.57 -26.11
N LEU A 209 -49.52 75.65 -25.77
CA LEU A 209 -48.72 76.87 -25.91
C LEU A 209 -48.64 77.34 -27.36
N LYS A 210 -48.47 76.43 -28.33
CA LYS A 210 -48.51 76.77 -29.77
C LYS A 210 -49.85 77.39 -30.16
N LYS A 211 -50.96 76.79 -29.73
CA LYS A 211 -52.31 77.32 -30.01
C LYS A 211 -52.51 78.71 -29.41
N THR A 212 -52.10 78.92 -28.16
CA THR A 212 -52.16 80.23 -27.48
C THR A 212 -51.26 81.25 -28.16
N ASN A 213 -50.05 80.88 -28.58
CA ASN A 213 -49.14 81.77 -29.29
C ASN A 213 -49.72 82.23 -30.63
N VAL A 214 -50.36 81.33 -31.38
CA VAL A 214 -51.09 81.68 -32.60
C VAL A 214 -52.23 82.65 -32.31
N GLN A 215 -53.06 82.37 -31.30
CA GLN A 215 -54.15 83.28 -30.90
C GLN A 215 -53.65 84.68 -30.51
N LEU A 216 -52.58 84.76 -29.72
CA LEU A 216 -51.96 86.03 -29.33
C LEU A 216 -51.37 86.78 -30.52
N LYS A 217 -50.73 86.06 -31.48
CA LYS A 217 -50.25 86.67 -32.74
C LYS A 217 -51.41 87.25 -33.54
N THR A 218 -52.50 86.50 -33.72
CA THR A 218 -53.69 87.00 -34.42
C THR A 218 -54.32 88.22 -33.72
N GLN A 219 -54.37 88.22 -32.38
CA GLN A 219 -54.83 89.38 -31.61
C GLN A 219 -53.92 90.60 -31.79
N LEU A 220 -52.59 90.41 -31.76
CA LEU A 220 -51.62 91.47 -32.00
C LEU A 220 -51.70 92.01 -33.44
N GLU A 221 -51.84 91.16 -34.44
CA GLU A 221 -52.09 91.55 -35.84
C GLU A 221 -53.40 92.34 -35.97
N GLY A 222 -54.44 91.96 -35.24
CA GLY A 222 -55.69 92.71 -35.15
C GLY A 222 -55.51 94.12 -34.55
N ILE A 223 -54.71 94.25 -33.50
CA ILE A 223 -54.41 95.54 -32.83
C ILE A 223 -53.46 96.41 -33.68
N LEU A 224 -52.51 95.80 -34.39
CA LEU A 224 -51.52 96.48 -35.23
C LEU A 224 -52.02 96.78 -36.66
N SER A 225 -53.15 96.20 -37.07
CA SER A 225 -53.79 96.55 -38.34
C SER A 225 -54.22 98.03 -38.31
N PRO A 226 -53.86 98.84 -39.31
CA PRO A 226 -54.15 100.27 -39.28
C PRO A 226 -55.66 100.47 -39.35
N GLN A 227 -56.21 101.25 -38.41
CA GLN A 227 -57.52 101.86 -38.54
C GLN A 227 -57.57 102.60 -39.89
N LYS A 228 -58.27 102.04 -40.88
CA LYS A 228 -58.61 102.76 -42.12
C LYS A 228 -59.41 103.99 -41.71
N LYS A 229 -58.75 105.15 -41.66
CA LYS A 229 -59.42 106.44 -41.68
C LYS A 229 -59.98 106.64 -43.08
N SER A 230 -61.31 106.65 -43.15
CA SER A 230 -62.08 107.31 -44.20
C SER A 230 -61.78 108.81 -44.24
#